data_AF-A0A6I4ZUF2-F1
#
_entry.id   AF-A0A6I4ZUF2-F1
#
_cell.length_a   1.000
_cell.length_b   1.000
_cell.length_c   1.000
_cell.angle_alpha   90.00
_cell.angle_beta   90.00
_cell.angle_gamma   90.00
#
_symmetry.space_group_name_H-M   'P 1'
#
loop_
_entity.id
_entity.type
_entity.pdbx_description
1 polymer ?
#
loop_
_entity_poly.entity_id
_entity_poly.type
_entity_poly.pdbx_seq_one_letter_code
_entity_poly.pdbx_strand_id
1 'polypeptide(L)'
;MVAIENQLEETDLHHLGQLLTYATGCDAQVAIWVAPEFGYEHAQALHRLNKWTKENIRFFGVKVEVFKKAGGECLEARFRKVVYPGGWDKEATLKSGEMPATQRQYYDFFQPLITELLGDGFADKAVQYYDYTGRFFPSRFDEETGYAVSFWKNGAWVSLHVRTWDSVERNNRIFDELQKAKPEIEESLDAEWVWHRFGPNSFFTINIRRDGSIEDRPEKLEEIRAWVLDQLPKLKDVLDPHLERVLKELQPEG
;
A
#
# COMPACT_ATOMS: atom_id res chain seq x y z
N MET A 1 -22.06 2.96 19.07
CA MET A 1 -23.09 2.05 18.50
C MET A 1 -22.85 1.91 16.99
N VAL A 2 -23.27 0.79 16.39
CA VAL A 2 -22.90 0.36 15.03
C VAL A 2 -24.15 0.12 14.18
N ALA A 3 -24.21 0.70 12.98
CA ALA A 3 -25.18 0.37 11.95
C ALA A 3 -24.54 -0.56 10.91
N ILE A 4 -25.23 -1.63 10.52
CA ILE A 4 -24.75 -2.59 9.52
C ILE A 4 -25.81 -2.77 8.45
N GLU A 5 -25.42 -2.60 7.19
CA GLU A 5 -26.22 -2.88 6.00
C GLU A 5 -25.61 -4.08 5.28
N ASN A 6 -26.39 -5.13 5.05
CA ASN A 6 -25.93 -6.35 4.37
C ASN A 6 -26.69 -6.51 3.05
N GLN A 7 -25.95 -6.62 1.95
CA GLN A 7 -26.49 -6.77 0.62
C GLN A 7 -25.97 -8.06 -0.02
N LEU A 8 -26.84 -8.78 -0.73
CA LEU A 8 -26.51 -10.04 -1.40
C LEU A 8 -26.06 -9.84 -2.86
N GLU A 9 -26.24 -8.64 -3.40
CA GLU A 9 -25.88 -8.22 -4.75
C GLU A 9 -24.77 -7.14 -4.74
N GLU A 10 -24.35 -6.69 -5.92
CA GLU A 10 -23.46 -5.53 -6.07
C GLU A 10 -24.07 -4.28 -5.44
N THR A 11 -23.25 -3.52 -4.69
CA THR A 11 -23.68 -2.27 -4.05
C THR A 11 -24.53 -1.38 -4.95
N ASP A 12 -25.57 -0.76 -4.38
CA ASP A 12 -26.44 0.19 -5.08
C ASP A 12 -26.80 1.41 -4.21
N LEU A 13 -27.44 2.41 -4.83
CA LEU A 13 -27.86 3.62 -4.13
C LEU A 13 -28.97 3.37 -3.09
N HIS A 14 -29.76 2.30 -3.21
CA HIS A 14 -30.84 1.99 -2.29
C HIS A 14 -30.27 1.60 -0.92
N HIS A 15 -29.33 0.65 -0.90
CA HIS A 15 -28.70 0.17 0.31
C HIS A 15 -27.79 1.23 0.93
N LEU A 16 -27.14 2.08 0.13
CA LEU A 16 -26.44 3.26 0.66
C LEU A 16 -27.40 4.19 1.44
N GLY A 17 -28.59 4.45 0.88
CA GLY A 17 -29.61 5.26 1.54
C GLY A 17 -30.12 4.64 2.85
N GLN A 18 -30.31 3.31 2.87
CA GLN A 18 -30.69 2.56 4.07
C GLN A 18 -29.62 2.66 5.15
N LEU A 19 -28.35 2.41 4.81
CA LEU A 19 -27.23 2.52 5.74
C LEU A 19 -27.17 3.90 6.40
N LEU A 20 -27.30 4.97 5.61
CA LEU A 20 -27.29 6.35 6.11
C LEU A 20 -28.49 6.65 7.02
N THR A 21 -29.68 6.16 6.63
CA THR A 21 -30.90 6.31 7.41
C THR A 21 -30.79 5.59 8.75
N TYR A 22 -30.30 4.36 8.75
CA TYR A 22 -30.08 3.59 9.96
C TYR A 22 -29.03 4.25 10.84
N ALA A 23 -27.86 4.58 10.28
CA ALA A 23 -26.78 5.23 11.01
C ALA A 23 -27.23 6.54 11.69
N THR A 24 -28.04 7.35 10.99
CA THR A 24 -28.56 8.60 11.55
C THR A 24 -29.65 8.35 12.59
N GLY A 25 -30.58 7.44 12.30
CA GLY A 25 -31.72 7.16 13.16
C GLY A 25 -31.34 6.56 14.52
N CYS A 26 -30.16 5.92 14.60
CA CYS A 26 -29.66 5.39 15.87
C CYS A 26 -28.54 6.23 16.51
N ASP A 27 -27.99 7.26 15.84
CA ASP A 27 -26.78 8.00 16.25
C ASP A 27 -25.50 7.12 16.26
N ALA A 28 -25.28 6.41 15.15
CA ALA A 28 -24.17 5.47 15.01
C ALA A 28 -22.82 6.15 14.86
N GLN A 29 -21.83 5.64 15.58
CA GLN A 29 -20.42 6.06 15.47
C GLN A 29 -19.68 5.26 14.38
N VAL A 30 -20.26 4.12 13.97
CA VAL A 30 -19.72 3.24 12.93
C VAL A 30 -20.85 2.78 12.04
N ALA A 31 -20.65 2.88 10.73
CA ALA A 31 -21.54 2.36 9.70
C ALA A 31 -20.77 1.37 8.82
N ILE A 32 -21.26 0.14 8.68
CA ILE A 32 -20.62 -0.93 7.91
C ILE A 32 -21.57 -1.37 6.80
N TRP A 33 -21.13 -1.28 5.56
CA TRP A 33 -21.81 -1.88 4.42
C TRP A 33 -21.09 -3.16 4.02
N VAL A 34 -21.79 -4.29 4.01
CA VAL A 34 -21.28 -5.59 3.57
C VAL A 34 -21.96 -5.98 2.27
N ALA A 35 -21.19 -6.26 1.22
CA ALA A 35 -21.70 -6.70 -0.08
C ALA A 35 -20.70 -7.64 -0.77
N PRO A 36 -21.13 -8.55 -1.66
CA PRO A 36 -20.20 -9.38 -2.43
C PRO A 36 -19.40 -8.59 -3.47
N GLU A 37 -19.93 -7.47 -3.96
CA GLU A 37 -19.26 -6.60 -4.92
C GLU A 37 -19.47 -5.13 -4.59
N PHE A 38 -18.40 -4.34 -4.67
CA PHE A 38 -18.43 -2.90 -4.42
C PHE A 38 -18.16 -2.14 -5.70
N GLY A 39 -19.16 -1.39 -6.16
CA GLY A 39 -18.99 -0.43 -7.24
C GLY A 39 -18.03 0.68 -6.83
N TYR A 40 -17.17 1.10 -7.77
CA TYR A 40 -16.19 2.16 -7.54
C TYR A 40 -16.84 3.46 -7.02
N GLU A 41 -18.01 3.84 -7.55
CA GLU A 41 -18.72 5.06 -7.14
C GLU A 41 -19.21 4.97 -5.68
N HIS A 42 -19.74 3.83 -5.26
CA HIS A 42 -20.22 3.62 -3.89
C HIS A 42 -19.06 3.61 -2.89
N ALA A 43 -17.98 2.93 -3.22
CA ALA A 43 -16.80 2.92 -2.38
C ALA A 43 -16.14 4.31 -2.31
N GLN A 44 -16.21 5.11 -3.40
CA GLN A 44 -15.75 6.49 -3.42
C GLN A 44 -16.63 7.38 -2.53
N ALA A 45 -17.95 7.18 -2.57
CA ALA A 45 -18.91 7.89 -1.75
C ALA A 45 -18.64 7.64 -0.26
N LEU A 46 -18.47 6.39 0.18
CA LEU A 46 -18.09 6.06 1.56
C LEU A 46 -16.75 6.70 1.96
N HIS A 47 -15.77 6.72 1.06
CA HIS A 47 -14.49 7.38 1.31
C HIS A 47 -14.64 8.90 1.48
N ARG A 48 -15.50 9.54 0.68
CA ARG A 48 -15.82 10.97 0.80
C ARG A 48 -16.58 11.27 2.09
N LEU A 49 -17.53 10.43 2.46
CA LEU A 49 -18.27 10.56 3.72
C LEU A 49 -17.30 10.56 4.91
N ASN A 50 -16.37 9.60 4.98
CA ASN A 50 -15.33 9.57 6.03
C ASN A 50 -14.51 10.87 6.12
N LYS A 51 -14.26 11.54 4.98
CA LYS A 51 -13.55 12.83 4.97
C LYS A 51 -14.39 13.98 5.49
N TRP A 52 -15.70 13.96 5.22
CA TRP A 52 -16.61 15.03 5.63
C TRP A 52 -17.06 14.89 7.09
N THR A 53 -17.27 13.67 7.56
CA THR A 53 -17.81 13.41 8.91
C THR A 53 -16.74 13.34 9.99
N LYS A 54 -15.46 13.17 9.62
CA LYS A 54 -14.34 13.06 10.57
C LYS A 54 -14.65 12.04 11.69
N GLU A 55 -14.48 12.42 12.96
CA GLU A 55 -14.63 11.51 14.11
C GLU A 55 -16.08 11.23 14.51
N ASN A 56 -17.07 11.90 13.90
CA ASN A 56 -18.47 11.74 14.30
C ASN A 56 -19.02 10.37 13.93
N ILE A 57 -18.67 9.89 12.73
CA ILE A 57 -19.06 8.58 12.23
C ILE A 57 -18.02 8.05 11.26
N ARG A 58 -17.72 6.75 11.40
CA ARG A 58 -16.75 6.02 10.58
C ARG A 58 -17.49 5.05 9.65
N PHE A 59 -17.31 5.23 8.36
CA PHE A 59 -17.89 4.38 7.32
C PHE A 59 -16.90 3.29 6.88
N PHE A 60 -17.41 2.07 6.77
CA PHE A 60 -16.68 0.91 6.28
C PHE A 60 -17.44 0.26 5.13
N GLY A 61 -16.71 -0.09 4.08
CA GLY A 61 -17.18 -1.00 3.02
C GLY A 61 -16.45 -2.31 3.17
N VAL A 62 -17.16 -3.43 3.21
CA VAL A 62 -16.62 -4.77 3.43
C VAL A 62 -17.12 -5.69 2.34
N LYS A 63 -16.19 -6.18 1.51
CA LYS A 63 -16.46 -7.20 0.52
C LYS A 63 -16.52 -8.57 1.18
N VAL A 64 -17.60 -9.30 1.02
CA VAL A 64 -17.71 -10.70 1.47
C VAL A 64 -17.46 -11.63 0.29
N GLU A 65 -16.46 -12.50 0.42
CA GLU A 65 -16.10 -13.49 -0.58
C GLU A 65 -16.30 -14.87 0.03
N VAL A 66 -16.80 -15.83 -0.76
CA VAL A 66 -16.86 -17.23 -0.36
C VAL A 66 -15.83 -18.02 -1.13
N PHE A 67 -15.06 -18.81 -0.42
CA PHE A 67 -14.04 -19.68 -1.01
C PHE A 67 -14.15 -21.09 -0.41
N LYS A 68 -13.64 -22.07 -1.14
CA LYS A 68 -13.50 -23.43 -0.65
C LYS A 68 -12.03 -23.68 -0.38
N LYS A 69 -11.70 -24.00 0.88
CA LYS A 69 -10.33 -24.39 1.24
C LYS A 69 -9.96 -25.69 0.53
N ALA A 70 -8.71 -25.83 0.09
CA ALA A 70 -8.24 -27.06 -0.54
C ALA A 70 -8.41 -28.25 0.41
N GLY A 71 -9.17 -29.26 -0.02
CA GLY A 71 -9.52 -30.44 0.79
C GLY A 71 -10.64 -30.21 1.83
N GLY A 72 -11.21 -29.01 1.92
CA GLY A 72 -12.36 -28.72 2.78
C GLY A 72 -13.69 -29.07 2.11
N GLU A 73 -14.68 -29.52 2.88
CA GLU A 73 -16.03 -29.79 2.36
C GLU A 73 -16.95 -28.57 2.40
N CYS A 74 -16.67 -27.60 3.29
CA CYS A 74 -17.49 -26.42 3.51
C CYS A 74 -16.96 -25.18 2.77
N LEU A 75 -17.88 -24.27 2.41
CA LEU A 75 -17.55 -22.92 1.98
C LEU A 75 -17.23 -22.06 3.21
N GLU A 76 -16.17 -21.27 3.11
CA GLU A 76 -15.73 -20.32 4.14
C GLU A 76 -15.91 -18.89 3.65
N ALA A 77 -16.34 -18.00 4.55
CA ALA A 77 -16.47 -16.57 4.27
C ALA A 77 -15.16 -15.85 4.58
N ARG A 78 -14.70 -15.05 3.62
CA ARG A 78 -13.58 -14.10 3.75
C ARG A 78 -14.13 -12.69 3.65
N PHE A 79 -13.88 -11.87 4.67
CA PHE A 79 -14.23 -10.46 4.65
C PHE A 79 -13.00 -9.62 4.29
N ARG A 80 -13.09 -8.88 3.18
CA ARG A 80 -12.06 -7.95 2.73
C ARG A 80 -12.54 -6.51 2.91
N LYS A 81 -11.70 -5.68 3.52
CA LYS A 81 -12.00 -4.26 3.71
C LYS A 81 -11.85 -3.50 2.38
N VAL A 82 -12.94 -2.91 1.89
CA VAL A 82 -12.97 -2.08 0.67
C VAL A 82 -12.78 -0.61 1.03
N VAL A 83 -13.50 -0.10 2.04
CA VAL A 83 -13.41 1.30 2.48
C VAL A 83 -13.23 1.33 3.99
N TYR A 84 -12.44 2.28 4.48
CA TYR A 84 -12.21 2.50 5.89
C TYR A 84 -11.84 3.96 6.20
N PRO A 85 -11.93 4.41 7.45
CA PRO A 85 -11.43 5.73 7.83
C PRO A 85 -9.95 5.87 7.45
N GLY A 86 -9.63 6.86 6.61
CA GLY A 86 -8.28 7.10 6.13
C GLY A 86 -7.96 6.52 4.74
N GLY A 87 -8.75 5.59 4.20
CA GLY A 87 -8.40 4.98 2.91
C GLY A 87 -9.46 4.07 2.28
N TRP A 88 -9.17 3.58 1.08
CA TRP A 88 -9.96 2.56 0.41
C TRP A 88 -9.08 1.71 -0.51
N ASP A 89 -9.43 0.43 -0.63
CA ASP A 89 -8.80 -0.54 -1.51
C ASP A 89 -9.53 -0.55 -2.85
N LYS A 90 -8.98 0.16 -3.84
CA LYS A 90 -9.56 0.24 -5.19
C LYS A 90 -9.58 -1.12 -5.88
N GLU A 91 -8.63 -2.00 -5.59
CA GLU A 91 -8.61 -3.34 -6.18
C GLU A 91 -9.78 -4.19 -5.66
N ALA A 92 -10.21 -3.93 -4.42
CA ALA A 92 -11.40 -4.59 -3.86
C ALA A 92 -12.72 -4.16 -4.52
N THR A 93 -12.72 -3.09 -5.33
CA THR A 93 -13.87 -2.67 -6.17
C THR A 93 -13.89 -3.32 -7.56
N LEU A 94 -12.85 -4.10 -7.90
CA LEU A 94 -12.84 -4.88 -9.13
C LEU A 94 -13.74 -6.11 -8.94
N LYS A 95 -14.58 -6.39 -9.96
CA LYS A 95 -15.47 -7.55 -9.95
C LYS A 95 -14.68 -8.83 -9.76
N SER A 96 -15.10 -9.67 -8.82
CA SER A 96 -14.51 -11.00 -8.63
C SER A 96 -14.72 -11.80 -9.90
N GLY A 97 -13.60 -12.14 -10.56
CA GLY A 97 -13.61 -12.81 -11.87
C GLY A 97 -13.11 -11.96 -13.05
N GLU A 98 -13.07 -10.62 -12.94
CA GLU A 98 -12.65 -9.71 -14.01
C GLU A 98 -11.37 -8.92 -13.69
N MET A 99 -10.56 -9.35 -12.71
CA MET A 99 -9.25 -8.72 -12.53
C MET A 99 -8.44 -8.92 -13.82
N PRO A 100 -8.04 -7.84 -14.53
CA PRO A 100 -7.27 -7.94 -15.76
C PRO A 100 -6.06 -8.85 -15.53
N ALA A 101 -5.71 -9.66 -16.54
CA ALA A 101 -4.66 -10.67 -16.40
C ALA A 101 -3.36 -10.10 -15.80
N THR A 102 -2.97 -8.90 -16.24
CA THR A 102 -1.80 -8.18 -15.73
C THR A 102 -1.92 -7.85 -14.23
N GLN A 103 -3.08 -7.34 -13.77
CA GLN A 103 -3.28 -7.04 -12.34
C GLN A 103 -3.27 -8.31 -11.49
N ARG A 104 -3.77 -9.43 -12.03
CA ARG A 104 -3.66 -10.72 -11.38
C ARG A 104 -2.21 -11.16 -11.20
N GLN A 105 -1.37 -11.00 -12.21
CA GLN A 105 0.06 -11.32 -12.10
C GLN A 105 0.73 -10.49 -10.99
N TYR A 106 0.43 -9.20 -10.90
CA TYR A 106 0.93 -8.37 -9.80
C TYR A 106 0.45 -8.81 -8.43
N TYR A 107 -0.83 -9.17 -8.31
CA TYR A 107 -1.38 -9.72 -7.07
C TYR A 107 -0.66 -11.00 -6.66
N ASP A 108 -0.52 -11.95 -7.58
CA ASP A 108 0.11 -13.25 -7.34
C ASP A 108 1.60 -13.12 -6.99
N PHE A 109 2.28 -12.09 -7.50
CA PHE A 109 3.66 -11.78 -7.12
C PHE A 109 3.76 -11.13 -5.74
N PHE A 110 2.99 -10.07 -5.47
CA PHE A 110 3.16 -9.25 -4.28
C PHE A 110 2.57 -9.89 -3.02
N GLN A 111 1.51 -10.69 -3.13
CA GLN A 111 0.86 -11.28 -1.97
C GLN A 111 1.78 -12.19 -1.14
N PRO A 112 2.50 -13.19 -1.71
CA PRO A 112 3.45 -13.99 -0.96
C PRO A 112 4.63 -13.14 -0.44
N LEU A 113 5.14 -12.20 -1.24
CA LEU A 113 6.22 -11.30 -0.85
C LEU A 113 5.88 -10.50 0.42
N ILE A 114 4.70 -9.86 0.45
CA ILE A 114 4.23 -9.10 1.61
C ILE A 114 4.08 -10.02 2.83
N THR A 115 3.52 -11.22 2.62
CA THR A 115 3.29 -12.18 3.71
C THR A 115 4.60 -12.57 4.40
N GLU A 116 5.64 -12.84 3.61
CA GLU A 116 6.96 -13.21 4.10
C GLU A 116 7.66 -12.04 4.80
N LEU A 117 7.70 -10.85 4.18
CA LEU A 117 8.27 -9.65 4.79
C LEU A 117 7.62 -9.30 6.13
N LEU A 118 6.29 -9.37 6.22
CA LEU A 118 5.59 -9.10 7.48
C LEU A 118 5.80 -10.21 8.51
N GLY A 119 5.90 -11.47 8.08
CA GLY A 119 6.22 -12.60 8.95
C GLY A 119 7.59 -12.47 9.62
N ASP A 120 8.55 -11.89 8.89
CA ASP A 120 9.91 -11.64 9.37
C ASP A 120 10.06 -10.31 10.13
N GLY A 121 8.96 -9.55 10.31
CA GLY A 121 8.97 -8.29 11.04
C GLY A 121 9.61 -7.12 10.29
N PHE A 122 9.62 -7.14 8.95
CA PHE A 122 10.23 -6.07 8.15
C PHE A 122 9.56 -4.70 8.35
N ALA A 123 8.23 -4.68 8.54
CA ALA A 123 7.47 -3.44 8.67
C ALA A 123 6.50 -3.49 9.88
N ASP A 124 6.56 -2.44 10.70
CA ASP A 124 5.67 -2.25 11.85
C ASP A 124 4.33 -1.59 11.48
N LYS A 125 4.30 -0.94 10.30
CA LYS A 125 3.16 -0.17 9.79
C LYS A 125 2.48 -0.93 8.66
N ALA A 126 1.20 -0.60 8.44
CA ALA A 126 0.42 -1.18 7.35
C ALA A 126 1.04 -0.85 5.98
N VAL A 127 1.15 -1.87 5.12
CA VAL A 127 1.60 -1.73 3.73
C VAL A 127 0.63 -0.84 2.96
N GLN A 128 1.16 0.12 2.21
CA GLN A 128 0.38 1.01 1.35
C GLN A 128 0.54 0.63 -0.12
N TYR A 129 -0.48 0.96 -0.90
CA TYR A 129 -0.56 0.69 -2.34
C TYR A 129 -0.48 2.02 -3.09
N TYR A 130 0.52 2.18 -3.97
CA TYR A 130 0.59 3.33 -4.88
C TYR A 130 -0.35 3.12 -6.07
N ASP A 131 -0.19 1.96 -6.71
CA ASP A 131 -1.02 1.39 -7.76
C ASP A 131 -0.83 -0.15 -7.73
N TYR A 132 -1.26 -0.86 -8.77
CA TYR A 132 -1.10 -2.30 -8.83
C TYR A 132 0.35 -2.75 -9.12
N THR A 133 1.25 -1.86 -9.57
CA THR A 133 2.63 -2.18 -9.99
C THR A 133 3.66 -2.16 -8.88
N GLY A 134 3.30 -1.67 -7.69
CA GLY A 134 4.22 -1.57 -6.56
C GLY A 134 3.58 -1.62 -5.18
N ARG A 135 4.40 -1.83 -4.17
CA ARG A 135 4.03 -1.87 -2.75
C ARG A 135 4.96 -0.98 -1.94
N PHE A 136 4.39 -0.24 -1.00
CA PHE A 136 5.10 0.69 -0.14
C PHE A 136 5.03 0.26 1.32
N PHE A 137 6.16 0.32 1.99
CA PHE A 137 6.37 -0.05 3.37
C PHE A 137 6.83 1.22 4.09
N PRO A 138 5.93 1.93 4.78
CA PRO A 138 6.28 3.15 5.49
C PRO A 138 7.42 2.90 6.48
N SER A 139 8.36 3.84 6.55
CA SER A 139 9.45 3.78 7.51
C SER A 139 8.92 3.85 8.94
N ARG A 140 9.71 3.36 9.90
CA ARG A 140 9.42 3.58 11.32
C ARG A 140 9.46 5.07 11.70
N PHE A 141 10.22 5.89 10.99
CA PHE A 141 10.45 7.30 11.34
C PHE A 141 9.28 8.22 11.00
N ASP A 142 8.68 8.09 9.81
CA ASP A 142 7.48 8.83 9.40
C ASP A 142 6.63 8.02 8.40
N GLU A 143 5.43 8.48 8.05
CA GLU A 143 4.53 7.78 7.12
C GLU A 143 4.76 8.14 5.65
N GLU A 144 5.56 9.16 5.37
CA GLU A 144 5.71 9.73 4.03
C GLU A 144 7.00 9.24 3.34
N THR A 145 7.97 8.82 4.13
CA THR A 145 9.22 8.16 3.74
C THR A 145 9.14 6.67 4.02
N GLY A 146 9.66 5.84 3.13
CA GLY A 146 9.63 4.39 3.33
C GLY A 146 10.23 3.62 2.17
N TYR A 147 10.12 2.31 2.25
CA TYR A 147 10.69 1.40 1.26
C TYR A 147 9.63 0.96 0.27
N ALA A 148 10.01 0.67 -0.96
CA ALA A 148 9.09 0.21 -1.98
C ALA A 148 9.69 -0.92 -2.82
N VAL A 149 8.79 -1.77 -3.32
CA VAL A 149 9.08 -2.75 -4.35
C VAL A 149 8.16 -2.47 -5.53
N SER A 150 8.70 -2.37 -6.74
CA SER A 150 7.89 -2.10 -7.94
C SER A 150 8.47 -2.72 -9.21
N PHE A 151 7.63 -2.91 -10.22
CA PHE A 151 8.09 -3.16 -11.58
C PHE A 151 7.89 -1.93 -12.45
N TRP A 152 8.95 -1.50 -13.13
CA TRP A 152 8.89 -0.35 -14.03
C TRP A 152 9.95 -0.45 -15.13
N LYS A 153 9.57 -0.17 -16.39
CA LYS A 153 10.48 -0.16 -17.55
C LYS A 153 11.43 -1.37 -17.64
N ASN A 154 10.89 -2.59 -17.52
CA ASN A 154 11.65 -3.85 -17.53
C ASN A 154 12.67 -4.00 -16.38
N GLY A 155 12.49 -3.28 -15.29
CA GLY A 155 13.23 -3.49 -14.04
C GLY A 155 12.29 -3.90 -12.90
N ALA A 156 12.79 -4.77 -12.03
CA ALA A 156 12.31 -4.92 -10.66
C ALA A 156 13.14 -3.99 -9.76
N TRP A 157 12.46 -3.14 -9.02
CA TRP A 157 13.05 -2.05 -8.25
C TRP A 157 12.80 -2.27 -6.76
N VAL A 158 13.87 -2.09 -5.98
CA VAL A 158 13.84 -2.01 -4.53
C VAL A 158 14.37 -0.63 -4.15
N SER A 159 13.55 0.13 -3.42
CA SER A 159 13.72 1.59 -3.39
C SER A 159 13.47 2.16 -2.00
N LEU A 160 14.25 3.15 -1.59
CA LEU A 160 13.83 4.14 -0.60
C LEU A 160 13.10 5.26 -1.34
N HIS A 161 11.89 5.57 -0.88
CA HIS A 161 11.06 6.66 -1.36
C HIS A 161 11.07 7.77 -0.29
N VAL A 162 11.55 8.95 -0.67
CA VAL A 162 11.44 10.17 0.15
C VAL A 162 10.42 11.08 -0.50
N ARG A 163 9.24 11.16 0.11
CA ARG A 163 8.15 12.03 -0.31
C ARG A 163 7.61 12.73 0.92
N THR A 164 7.33 14.01 0.83
CA THR A 164 6.44 14.72 1.75
C THR A 164 5.43 15.47 0.92
N TRP A 165 4.19 15.53 1.39
CA TRP A 165 3.12 16.20 0.64
C TRP A 165 3.12 17.72 0.82
N ASP A 166 3.80 18.21 1.86
CA ASP A 166 3.68 19.57 2.37
C ASP A 166 4.95 20.42 2.23
N SER A 167 6.12 19.82 1.95
CA SER A 167 7.38 20.56 1.87
C SER A 167 8.38 20.00 0.85
N VAL A 168 8.37 20.63 -0.33
CA VAL A 168 9.39 20.45 -1.38
C VAL A 168 10.81 20.71 -0.84
N GLU A 169 10.96 21.73 0.00
CA GLU A 169 12.22 22.09 0.63
C GLU A 169 12.74 20.98 1.56
N ARG A 170 11.87 20.36 2.36
CA ARG A 170 12.23 19.22 3.22
C ARG A 170 12.75 18.06 2.38
N ASN A 171 12.05 17.69 1.31
CA ASN A 171 12.47 16.56 0.47
C ASN A 171 13.82 16.82 -0.21
N ASN A 172 14.02 18.03 -0.72
CA ASN A 172 15.31 18.44 -1.29
C ASN A 172 16.43 18.33 -0.24
N ARG A 173 16.22 18.85 0.97
CA ARG A 173 17.21 18.75 2.05
C ARG A 173 17.53 17.31 2.42
N ILE A 174 16.51 16.46 2.58
CA ILE A 174 16.74 15.04 2.91
C ILE A 174 17.60 14.39 1.84
N PHE A 175 17.25 14.58 0.58
CA PHE A 175 18.03 14.02 -0.52
C PHE A 175 19.45 14.58 -0.60
N ASP A 176 19.61 15.90 -0.48
CA ASP A 176 20.93 16.55 -0.55
C ASP A 176 21.85 16.03 0.57
N GLU A 177 21.32 15.83 1.78
CA GLU A 177 22.09 15.26 2.89
C GLU A 177 22.43 13.77 2.66
N LEU A 178 21.48 12.97 2.18
CA LEU A 178 21.75 11.56 1.82
C LEU A 178 22.80 11.46 0.70
N GLN A 179 22.76 12.38 -0.27
CA GLN A 179 23.69 12.41 -1.39
C GLN A 179 25.14 12.69 -0.96
N LYS A 180 25.37 13.36 0.18
CA LYS A 180 26.72 13.53 0.74
C LYS A 180 27.34 12.21 1.21
N ALA A 181 26.50 11.26 1.64
CA ALA A 181 26.91 9.91 2.05
C ALA A 181 26.88 8.90 0.89
N LYS A 182 26.66 9.35 -0.36
CA LYS A 182 26.49 8.48 -1.52
C LYS A 182 27.62 7.44 -1.68
N PRO A 183 28.92 7.78 -1.61
CA PRO A 183 29.98 6.79 -1.79
C PRO A 183 29.95 5.67 -0.74
N GLU A 184 29.70 6.03 0.53
CA GLU A 184 29.58 5.09 1.65
C GLU A 184 28.37 4.15 1.48
N ILE A 185 27.23 4.70 1.06
CA ILE A 185 26.01 3.93 0.79
C ILE A 185 26.24 2.97 -0.37
N GLU A 186 26.83 3.42 -1.47
CA GLU A 186 27.03 2.58 -2.66
C GLU A 186 28.06 1.46 -2.43
N GLU A 187 29.08 1.68 -1.59
CA GLU A 187 30.05 0.63 -1.20
C GLU A 187 29.44 -0.45 -0.29
N SER A 188 28.34 -0.16 0.41
CA SER A 188 27.74 -1.08 1.38
C SER A 188 27.06 -2.30 0.74
N LEU A 189 26.63 -2.19 -0.52
CA LEU A 189 25.95 -3.24 -1.26
C LEU A 189 26.46 -3.30 -2.70
N ASP A 190 26.86 -4.49 -3.12
CA ASP A 190 27.19 -4.77 -4.52
C ASP A 190 25.91 -4.81 -5.38
N ALA A 191 25.50 -3.64 -5.86
CA ALA A 191 24.26 -3.43 -6.59
C ALA A 191 24.38 -2.31 -7.63
N GLU A 192 23.49 -2.35 -8.64
CA GLU A 192 23.30 -1.25 -9.58
C GLU A 192 22.46 -0.15 -8.92
N TRP A 193 23.13 0.84 -8.31
CA TRP A 193 22.49 1.96 -7.65
C TRP A 193 21.97 3.00 -8.64
N VAL A 194 20.73 3.44 -8.43
CA VAL A 194 20.07 4.48 -9.22
C VAL A 194 19.43 5.51 -8.31
N TRP A 195 19.89 6.75 -8.40
CA TRP A 195 19.36 7.87 -7.63
C TRP A 195 18.50 8.74 -8.56
N HIS A 196 17.20 8.81 -8.29
CA HIS A 196 16.28 9.65 -9.06
C HIS A 196 15.78 10.84 -8.26
N ARG A 197 15.88 12.01 -8.89
CA ARG A 197 15.28 13.28 -8.49
C ARG A 197 14.15 13.60 -9.47
N PHE A 198 12.91 13.44 -9.04
CA PHE A 198 11.75 13.76 -9.88
C PHE A 198 11.35 15.22 -9.64
N GLY A 199 11.46 16.05 -10.70
CA GLY A 199 11.07 17.47 -10.66
C GLY A 199 9.57 17.69 -10.38
N PRO A 200 9.07 18.90 -10.66
CA PRO A 200 8.34 19.86 -9.78
C PRO A 200 7.66 19.40 -8.48
N ASN A 201 7.52 18.11 -8.19
CA ASN A 201 6.84 17.53 -7.01
C ASN A 201 7.81 17.07 -5.92
N SER A 202 9.13 17.27 -6.10
CA SER A 202 10.20 16.98 -5.13
C SER A 202 10.07 15.63 -4.43
N PHE A 203 9.84 14.59 -5.23
CA PHE A 203 9.91 13.20 -4.81
C PHE A 203 11.25 12.62 -5.26
N PHE A 204 11.88 11.82 -4.41
CA PHE A 204 13.16 11.21 -4.70
C PHE A 204 13.15 9.73 -4.38
N THR A 205 13.94 8.99 -5.15
CA THR A 205 14.20 7.59 -4.86
C THR A 205 15.68 7.27 -4.89
N ILE A 206 16.08 6.40 -3.97
CA ILE A 206 17.36 5.73 -3.99
C ILE A 206 17.04 4.27 -4.23
N ASN A 207 17.54 3.72 -5.33
CA ASN A 207 17.09 2.43 -5.82
C ASN A 207 18.27 1.50 -6.04
N ILE A 208 17.99 0.22 -5.86
CA ILE A 208 18.73 -0.88 -6.47
C ILE A 208 17.77 -1.60 -7.41
N ARG A 209 18.28 -2.05 -8.55
CA ARG A 209 17.45 -2.70 -9.57
C ARG A 209 18.09 -3.97 -10.10
N ARG A 210 17.23 -4.82 -10.65
CA ARG A 210 17.63 -5.89 -11.57
C ARG A 210 16.65 -5.97 -12.73
N ASP A 211 17.08 -6.59 -13.82
CA ASP A 211 16.20 -6.81 -14.98
C ASP A 211 15.04 -7.73 -14.61
N GLY A 212 13.82 -7.31 -14.96
CA GLY A 212 12.60 -8.03 -14.61
C GLY A 212 11.33 -7.33 -15.08
N SER A 213 10.34 -8.12 -15.48
CA SER A 213 8.98 -7.68 -15.79
C SER A 213 7.99 -8.59 -15.09
N ILE A 214 6.82 -8.07 -14.72
CA ILE A 214 5.73 -8.90 -14.19
C ILE A 214 5.24 -9.96 -15.19
N GLU A 215 5.51 -9.73 -16.48
CA GLU A 215 5.17 -10.62 -17.58
C GLU A 215 6.22 -11.72 -17.81
N ASP A 216 7.31 -11.73 -17.04
CA ASP A 216 8.32 -12.79 -17.10
C ASP A 216 7.76 -14.15 -16.70
N ARG A 217 8.49 -15.21 -17.08
CA ARG A 217 8.13 -16.59 -16.71
C ARG A 217 8.14 -16.78 -15.18
N PRO A 218 7.30 -17.69 -14.64
CA PRO A 218 7.20 -17.91 -13.20
C PRO A 218 8.55 -18.15 -12.51
N GLU A 219 9.46 -18.91 -13.12
CA GLU A 219 10.79 -19.18 -12.53
C GLU A 219 11.59 -17.89 -12.29
N LYS A 220 11.53 -16.95 -13.25
CA LYS A 220 12.22 -15.67 -13.13
C LYS A 220 11.53 -14.75 -12.11
N LEU A 221 10.20 -14.80 -12.00
CA LEU A 221 9.46 -14.08 -10.96
C LEU A 221 9.82 -14.60 -9.55
N GLU A 222 10.00 -15.91 -9.40
CA GLU A 222 10.48 -16.53 -8.14
C GLU A 222 11.90 -16.05 -7.80
N GLU A 223 12.81 -16.04 -8.77
CA GLU A 223 14.17 -15.48 -8.59
C GLU A 223 14.15 -14.00 -8.20
N ILE A 224 13.26 -13.20 -8.81
CA ILE A 224 13.09 -11.79 -8.48
C ILE A 224 12.54 -11.66 -7.06
N ARG A 225 11.55 -12.46 -6.67
CA ARG A 225 10.99 -12.43 -5.30
C ARG A 225 12.05 -12.74 -4.25
N ALA A 226 12.82 -13.81 -4.45
CA ALA A 226 13.92 -14.18 -3.57
C ALA A 226 14.97 -13.06 -3.46
N TRP A 227 15.29 -12.41 -4.57
CA TRP A 227 16.18 -11.25 -4.57
C TRP A 227 15.58 -10.06 -3.81
N VAL A 228 14.30 -9.75 -3.99
CA VAL A 228 13.65 -8.66 -3.21
C VAL A 228 13.69 -8.96 -1.71
N LEU A 229 13.39 -10.19 -1.31
CA LEU A 229 13.42 -10.63 0.09
C LEU A 229 14.81 -10.51 0.72
N ASP A 230 15.87 -10.74 -0.06
CA ASP A 230 17.25 -10.57 0.38
C ASP A 230 17.69 -9.09 0.42
N GLN A 231 17.30 -8.31 -0.59
CA GLN A 231 17.82 -6.96 -0.80
C GLN A 231 17.06 -5.87 -0.04
N LEU A 232 15.74 -6.00 0.12
CA LEU A 232 14.92 -4.98 0.77
C LEU A 232 15.31 -4.77 2.25
N PRO A 233 15.54 -5.82 3.06
CA PRO A 233 16.08 -5.66 4.42
C PRO A 233 17.48 -5.03 4.45
N LYS A 234 18.37 -5.47 3.56
CA LYS A 234 19.74 -4.90 3.47
C LYS A 234 19.71 -3.42 3.11
N LEU A 235 18.89 -3.03 2.13
CA LEU A 235 18.71 -1.63 1.74
C LEU A 235 18.22 -0.80 2.95
N LYS A 236 17.29 -1.37 3.72
CA LYS A 236 16.78 -0.74 4.93
C LYS A 236 17.86 -0.58 6.01
N ASP A 237 18.65 -1.60 6.27
CA ASP A 237 19.73 -1.56 7.26
C ASP A 237 20.81 -0.54 6.90
N VAL A 238 21.09 -0.38 5.61
CA VAL A 238 22.02 0.63 5.09
C VAL A 238 21.45 2.05 5.22
N LEU A 239 20.20 2.27 4.81
CA LEU A 239 19.65 3.63 4.68
C LEU A 239 19.03 4.18 5.98
N ASP A 240 18.52 3.32 6.87
CA ASP A 240 17.88 3.76 8.11
C ASP A 240 18.78 4.63 9.00
N PRO A 241 20.07 4.29 9.24
CA PRO A 241 20.96 5.14 10.05
C PRO A 241 21.17 6.53 9.45
N HIS A 242 21.33 6.62 8.13
CA HIS A 242 21.47 7.91 7.45
C HIS A 242 20.17 8.71 7.49
N LEU A 243 19.04 8.05 7.25
CA LEU A 243 17.72 8.68 7.28
C LEU A 243 17.39 9.19 8.68
N GLU A 244 17.65 8.42 9.74
CA GLU A 244 17.42 8.82 11.13
C GLU A 244 18.22 10.07 11.50
N ARG A 245 19.51 10.12 11.11
CA ARG A 245 20.38 11.26 11.36
C ARG A 245 19.85 12.52 10.68
N VAL A 246 19.54 12.43 9.39
CA VAL A 246 19.03 13.56 8.60
C VAL A 246 17.69 14.06 9.13
N LEU A 247 16.78 13.14 9.49
CA LEU A 247 15.48 13.52 10.04
C LEU A 247 15.58 14.21 11.40
N LYS A 248 16.54 13.82 12.26
CA LYS A 248 16.81 14.51 13.54
C LYS A 248 17.37 15.92 13.33
N GLU A 249 18.28 16.10 12.38
CA GLU A 249 18.87 17.41 12.04
C GLU A 249 17.82 18.39 11.45
N LEU A 250 16.73 17.87 10.88
CA LEU A 250 15.66 18.66 10.28
C LEU A 250 14.49 18.99 11.23
N GLN A 251 14.47 18.45 12.45
CA GLN A 251 13.49 18.90 13.46
C GLN A 251 13.84 20.32 13.91
N PRO A 252 12.89 21.26 13.97
CA PRO A 252 13.17 22.58 14.53
C PRO A 252 13.64 22.42 15.98
N GLU A 253 14.67 23.15 16.38
CA GLU A 253 14.98 23.32 17.81
C GLU A 253 13.71 23.82 18.50
N GLY A 254 13.24 23.05 19.48
CA GLY A 254 11.97 23.28 20.19
C GLY A 254 11.94 24.57 21.00
#